data_AF-A0A5C4QDT9-F1
#
_entry.id   AF-A0A5C4QDT9-F1
#
_cell.length_a   1.000
_cell.length_b   1.000
_cell.length_c   1.000
_cell.angle_alpha   90.00
_cell.angle_beta   90.00
_cell.angle_gamma   90.00
#
_symmetry.space_group_name_H-M   'P 1'
#
loop_
_entity.id
_entity.type
_entity.pdbx_description
1 polymer ?
#
loop_
_entity_poly.entity_id
_entity_poly.type
_entity_poly.pdbx_seq_one_letter_code
_entity_poly.pdbx_strand_id
1 'polypeptide(L)'
;MRFSDGVGINLESVQDTMSNRSNNKNSVWNAGVAVSYGNDGFAFGVTAGGNLGRGYGNGDERSWVNSHVGLQESNTTIISGGDTNIVGGVVRGKGIHTDIGGDLTIASLQDSLQYTGKQQNISGQITVGYGVSGSASYNQSKMNADYASVQEQSGLFAGDGGYQ
;
A
#
# COMPACT_ATOMS: atom_id res chain seq x y z
N MET A 1 9.07 -19.34 -29.32
CA MET A 1 9.79 -19.88 -28.15
C MET A 1 9.12 -21.18 -27.71
N ARG A 2 9.88 -22.17 -27.20
CA ARG A 2 9.35 -23.48 -26.80
C ARG A 2 9.79 -23.79 -25.37
N PHE A 3 8.83 -24.04 -24.50
CA PHE A 3 9.03 -24.56 -23.14
C PHE A 3 8.57 -26.01 -23.13
N SER A 4 9.42 -26.91 -22.65
CA SER A 4 9.20 -28.36 -22.69
C SER A 4 9.75 -28.95 -21.41
N ASP A 5 8.87 -29.42 -20.52
CA ASP A 5 9.28 -30.22 -19.36
C ASP A 5 8.54 -31.55 -19.29
N GLY A 6 9.23 -32.59 -18.82
CA GLY A 6 8.71 -33.95 -18.73
C GLY A 6 7.85 -34.21 -17.50
N VAL A 7 7.81 -33.28 -16.53
CA VAL A 7 7.12 -33.45 -15.24
C VAL A 7 6.10 -32.33 -14.98
N GLY A 8 6.47 -31.06 -15.14
CA GLY A 8 5.58 -29.92 -14.90
C GLY A 8 6.24 -28.54 -15.11
N ILE A 9 5.45 -27.52 -15.46
CA ILE A 9 5.95 -26.14 -15.63
C ILE A 9 5.37 -25.23 -14.54
N ASN A 10 6.23 -24.54 -13.80
CA ASN A 10 5.83 -23.53 -12.81
C ASN A 10 6.40 -22.16 -13.20
N LEU A 11 5.52 -21.18 -13.39
CA LEU A 11 5.88 -19.78 -13.55
C LEU A 11 5.39 -19.02 -12.33
N GLU A 12 6.35 -18.56 -11.52
CA GLU A 12 6.09 -17.85 -10.25
C GLU A 12 6.52 -16.38 -10.35
N SER A 13 5.79 -15.49 -9.67
CA SER A 13 6.19 -14.10 -9.46
C SER A 13 7.29 -13.95 -8.42
N VAL A 14 7.98 -12.81 -8.44
CA VAL A 14 8.88 -12.41 -7.35
C VAL A 14 8.09 -11.62 -6.30
N GLN A 15 8.33 -11.93 -5.01
CA GLN A 15 7.74 -11.22 -3.88
C GLN A 15 8.67 -10.12 -3.38
N ASP A 16 8.17 -8.90 -3.27
CA ASP A 16 8.83 -7.80 -2.57
C ASP A 16 8.08 -7.47 -1.28
N THR A 17 8.83 -7.30 -0.18
CA THR A 17 8.28 -6.93 1.13
C THR A 17 8.93 -5.66 1.63
N MET A 18 8.13 -4.67 1.99
CA MET A 18 8.60 -3.41 2.59
C MET A 18 7.94 -3.21 3.95
N SER A 19 8.73 -2.82 4.96
CA SER A 19 8.21 -2.48 6.29
C SER A 19 8.66 -1.08 6.68
N ASN A 20 7.69 -0.21 6.94
CA ASN A 20 7.90 1.16 7.36
C ASN A 20 7.46 1.33 8.81
N ARG A 21 8.37 1.76 9.67
CA ARG A 21 8.11 2.03 11.09
C ARG A 21 8.51 3.46 11.38
N SER A 22 7.58 4.24 11.91
CA SER A 22 7.78 5.63 12.30
C SER A 22 7.32 5.86 13.73
N ASN A 23 8.09 6.64 14.47
CA ASN A 23 7.76 7.06 15.83
C ASN A 23 8.13 8.52 15.98
N ASN A 24 7.14 9.35 16.25
CA ASN A 24 7.27 10.79 16.30
C ASN A 24 6.91 11.27 17.69
N LYS A 25 7.77 12.14 18.25
CA LYS A 25 7.50 12.91 19.45
C LYS A 25 7.77 14.37 19.11
N ASN A 26 6.80 15.24 19.35
CA ASN A 26 6.95 16.66 19.19
C ASN A 26 6.55 17.40 20.48
N SER A 27 7.25 18.50 20.71
CA SER A 27 6.97 19.42 21.80
C SER A 27 7.19 20.82 21.26
N VAL A 28 6.12 21.58 21.15
CA VAL A 28 6.13 22.95 20.60
C VAL A 28 5.64 23.89 21.68
N TRP A 29 6.40 24.95 21.92
CA TRP A 29 6.03 26.00 22.86
C TRP A 29 5.83 27.29 22.06
N ASN A 30 4.78 28.03 22.38
CA ASN A 30 4.47 29.28 21.72
C ASN A 30 4.17 30.38 22.74
N ALA A 31 4.61 31.59 22.44
CA ALA A 31 4.25 32.79 23.17
C ALA A 31 3.97 33.89 22.14
N GLY A 32 2.96 34.70 22.39
CA GLY A 32 2.55 35.74 21.45
C GLY A 32 1.45 36.62 22.01
N VAL A 33 0.88 37.49 21.20
CA VAL A 33 -0.29 38.29 21.56
C VAL A 33 -1.52 37.72 20.88
N ALA A 34 -2.64 37.64 21.59
CA ALA A 34 -3.90 37.22 21.01
C ALA A 34 -5.00 38.24 21.30
N VAL A 35 -5.92 38.32 20.35
CA VAL A 35 -7.16 39.08 20.43
C VAL A 35 -8.27 38.10 20.10
N SER A 36 -9.21 37.90 21.03
CA SER A 36 -10.34 37.00 20.85
C SER A 36 -11.64 37.74 21.13
N TYR A 37 -12.66 37.52 20.30
CA TYR A 37 -13.99 38.09 20.44
C TYR A 37 -15.00 36.93 20.51
N GLY A 38 -15.77 36.85 21.60
CA GLY A 38 -16.74 35.76 21.83
C GLY A 38 -17.91 36.19 22.72
N ASN A 39 -18.77 35.24 23.08
CA ASN A 39 -20.01 35.51 23.82
C ASN A 39 -19.80 36.21 25.18
N ASP A 40 -18.63 36.08 25.80
CA ASP A 40 -18.28 36.75 27.07
C ASP A 40 -17.55 38.10 26.88
N GLY A 41 -17.45 38.60 25.64
CA GLY A 41 -16.86 39.90 25.30
C GLY A 41 -15.54 39.85 24.53
N PHE A 42 -14.89 41.00 24.42
CA PHE A 42 -13.60 41.18 23.76
C PHE A 42 -12.46 40.92 24.76
N ALA A 43 -11.54 40.02 24.44
CA ALA A 43 -10.35 39.76 25.22
C ALA A 43 -9.08 40.03 24.40
N PHE A 44 -8.12 40.72 25.00
CA PHE A 44 -6.83 41.04 24.40
C PHE A 44 -5.75 40.78 25.45
N GLY A 45 -4.67 40.11 25.09
CA GLY A 45 -3.61 39.82 26.04
C GLY A 45 -2.42 39.08 25.46
N VAL A 46 -1.47 38.79 26.34
CA VAL A 46 -0.33 37.93 26.04
C VAL A 46 -0.76 36.49 26.23
N THR A 47 -0.37 35.64 25.29
CA THR A 47 -0.59 34.20 25.32
C THR A 47 0.70 33.46 25.54
N ALA A 48 0.58 32.37 26.29
CA ALA A 48 1.59 31.34 26.36
C ALA A 48 0.88 29.98 26.24
N GLY A 49 1.45 29.10 25.44
CA GLY A 49 0.88 27.80 25.16
C GLY A 49 1.93 26.77 24.80
N GLY A 50 1.51 25.52 24.84
CA GLY A 50 2.34 24.37 24.54
C GLY A 50 1.53 23.27 23.89
N ASN A 51 2.19 22.52 23.02
CA ASN A 51 1.64 21.37 22.33
C ASN A 51 2.62 20.20 22.51
N LEU A 52 2.12 19.08 23.02
CA LEU A 52 2.85 17.83 23.16
C LEU A 52 2.14 16.76 22.33
N GLY A 53 2.83 16.27 21.31
CA GLY A 53 2.34 15.24 20.42
C GLY A 53 3.24 14.02 20.46
N ARG A 54 2.63 12.84 20.49
CA ARG A 54 3.34 11.57 20.28
C ARG A 54 2.51 10.70 19.37
N GLY A 55 3.18 9.99 18.47
CA GLY A 55 2.51 9.05 17.60
C GLY A 55 3.48 8.04 17.02
N TYR A 56 2.92 6.95 16.54
CA TYR A 56 3.66 5.97 15.76
C TYR A 56 2.83 5.56 14.56
N GLY A 57 3.51 5.13 13.50
CA GLY A 57 2.91 4.64 12.27
C GLY A 57 3.70 3.45 11.77
N ASN A 58 3.00 2.35 11.55
CA ASN A 58 3.55 1.07 11.13
C ASN A 58 2.85 0.66 9.85
N GLY A 59 3.60 0.50 8.76
CA GLY A 59 3.13 0.00 7.47
C GLY A 59 3.89 -1.26 7.09
N ASP A 60 3.17 -2.32 6.71
CA ASP A 60 3.74 -3.53 6.12
C ASP A 60 3.12 -3.73 4.73
N GLU A 61 3.97 -3.81 3.72
CA GLU A 61 3.60 -3.94 2.31
C GLU A 61 4.20 -5.22 1.74
N ARG A 62 3.41 -5.90 0.92
CA ARG A 62 3.80 -7.05 0.11
C ARG A 62 3.30 -6.82 -1.30
N SER A 63 4.20 -6.76 -2.26
CA SER A 63 3.88 -6.62 -3.68
C SER A 63 4.46 -7.79 -4.46
N TRP A 64 3.81 -8.13 -5.57
CA TRP A 64 4.18 -9.23 -6.45
C TRP A 64 4.46 -8.72 -7.86
N VAL A 65 5.62 -9.07 -8.39
CA VAL A 65 6.01 -8.74 -9.76
C VAL A 65 5.81 -9.97 -10.63
N ASN A 66 4.89 -9.88 -11.59
CA ASN A 66 4.59 -11.01 -12.47
C ASN A 66 5.77 -11.33 -13.39
N SER A 67 5.96 -12.62 -13.68
CA SER A 67 6.96 -13.09 -14.63
C SER A 67 6.42 -13.06 -16.06
N HIS A 68 7.06 -12.34 -16.98
CA HIS A 68 6.65 -12.27 -18.39
C HIS A 68 7.45 -13.22 -19.28
N VAL A 69 6.75 -14.06 -20.04
CA VAL A 69 7.38 -15.07 -20.91
C VAL A 69 6.80 -14.99 -22.32
N GLY A 70 7.67 -15.02 -23.33
CA GLY A 70 7.29 -14.97 -24.74
C GLY A 70 7.26 -13.56 -25.34
N LEU A 71 7.11 -13.49 -26.66
CA LEU A 71 7.09 -12.26 -27.44
C LEU A 71 5.84 -12.22 -28.30
N GLN A 72 5.20 -11.05 -28.38
CA GLN A 72 3.93 -10.85 -29.08
C GLN A 72 4.01 -11.14 -30.60
N GLU A 73 5.22 -11.10 -31.16
CA GLU A 73 5.53 -11.33 -32.57
C GLU A 73 5.89 -12.79 -32.89
N SER A 74 6.09 -13.62 -31.87
CA SER A 74 6.52 -15.02 -32.00
C SER A 74 5.47 -15.99 -31.50
N ASN A 75 5.38 -17.16 -32.12
CA ASN A 75 4.58 -18.25 -31.55
C ASN A 75 5.23 -18.77 -30.26
N THR A 76 4.40 -18.98 -29.25
CA THR A 76 4.81 -19.52 -27.95
C THR A 76 4.20 -20.90 -27.79
N THR A 77 5.06 -21.89 -27.55
CA THR A 77 4.65 -23.28 -27.35
C THR A 77 4.99 -23.72 -25.93
N ILE A 78 4.00 -24.16 -25.18
CA ILE A 78 4.11 -24.70 -23.82
C ILE A 78 3.79 -26.18 -23.91
N ILE A 79 4.74 -27.03 -23.54
CA ILE A 79 4.55 -28.48 -23.51
C ILE A 79 4.98 -28.99 -22.14
N SER A 80 4.05 -29.60 -21.42
CA SER A 80 4.25 -30.15 -20.08
C SER A 80 3.77 -31.59 -20.01
N GLY A 81 4.60 -32.49 -19.52
CA GLY A 81 4.22 -33.89 -19.28
C GLY A 81 3.24 -34.08 -18.11
N GLY A 82 3.10 -33.09 -17.24
CA GLY A 82 2.17 -33.08 -16.09
C GLY A 82 1.60 -31.69 -15.84
N ASP A 83 1.30 -31.35 -14.59
CA ASP A 83 0.61 -30.10 -14.23
C ASP A 83 1.41 -28.84 -14.60
N THR A 84 0.72 -27.79 -15.02
CA THR A 84 1.28 -26.48 -15.34
C THR A 84 0.65 -25.41 -14.47
N ASN A 85 1.46 -24.65 -13.72
CA ASN A 85 0.99 -23.57 -12.86
C ASN A 85 1.58 -22.23 -13.31
N ILE A 86 0.71 -21.26 -13.58
CA ILE A 86 1.07 -19.88 -13.91
C ILE A 86 0.52 -19.00 -12.79
N VAL A 87 1.33 -18.76 -11.77
CA VAL A 87 0.94 -18.04 -10.55
C VAL A 87 1.76 -16.76 -10.45
N GLY A 88 1.13 -15.61 -10.71
CA GLY A 88 1.89 -14.37 -10.87
C GLY A 88 2.75 -14.41 -12.14
N GLY A 89 2.21 -14.92 -13.24
CA GLY A 89 2.91 -15.11 -14.50
C GLY A 89 2.06 -14.73 -15.71
N VAL A 90 2.70 -14.16 -16.72
CA VAL A 90 2.05 -13.73 -17.97
C VAL A 90 2.81 -14.32 -19.15
N VAL A 91 2.13 -15.15 -19.92
CA VAL A 91 2.70 -15.68 -21.17
C VAL A 91 2.05 -14.98 -22.35
N ARG A 92 2.86 -14.45 -23.27
CA ARG A 92 2.39 -13.77 -24.49
C ARG A 92 2.97 -14.41 -25.73
N GLY A 93 2.19 -14.43 -26.81
CA GLY A 93 2.61 -14.94 -28.10
C GLY A 93 1.69 -14.48 -29.22
N LYS A 94 2.20 -14.46 -30.46
CA LYS A 94 1.35 -14.24 -31.64
C LYS A 94 0.29 -15.32 -31.74
N GLY A 95 0.69 -16.57 -31.59
CA GLY A 95 -0.17 -17.72 -31.30
C GLY A 95 0.38 -18.48 -30.09
N ILE A 96 -0.51 -19.07 -29.30
CA ILE A 96 -0.16 -19.88 -28.14
C ILE A 96 -0.60 -21.31 -28.40
N HIS A 97 0.36 -22.24 -28.34
CA HIS A 97 0.10 -23.67 -28.39
C HIS A 97 0.42 -24.30 -27.03
N THR A 98 -0.55 -24.99 -26.44
CA THR A 98 -0.42 -25.64 -25.12
C THR A 98 -0.70 -27.13 -25.24
N ASP A 99 0.27 -27.95 -24.87
CA ASP A 99 0.14 -29.41 -24.74
C ASP A 99 0.51 -29.78 -23.30
N ILE A 100 -0.50 -29.92 -22.45
CA ILE A 100 -0.32 -30.13 -21.00
C ILE A 100 -0.95 -31.47 -20.66
N GLY A 101 -0.12 -32.41 -20.19
CA GLY A 101 -0.52 -33.76 -19.83
C GLY A 101 -1.31 -33.84 -18.52
N GLY A 102 -1.24 -32.81 -17.67
CA GLY A 102 -1.98 -32.66 -16.41
C GLY A 102 -2.91 -31.43 -16.39
N ASP A 103 -3.10 -30.83 -15.23
CA ASP A 103 -3.96 -29.64 -15.06
C ASP A 103 -3.22 -28.33 -15.34
N LEU A 104 -3.92 -27.36 -15.94
CA LEU A 104 -3.43 -25.98 -16.10
C LEU A 104 -4.09 -25.06 -15.06
N THR A 105 -3.29 -24.54 -14.13
CA THR A 105 -3.75 -23.55 -13.14
C THR A 105 -3.16 -22.18 -13.46
N ILE A 106 -4.02 -21.16 -13.52
CA ILE A 106 -3.60 -19.76 -13.67
C ILE A 106 -4.17 -18.95 -12.50
N ALA A 107 -3.30 -18.32 -11.71
CA ALA A 107 -3.70 -17.55 -10.55
C ALA A 107 -2.97 -16.21 -10.47
N SER A 108 -3.72 -15.13 -10.29
CA SER A 108 -3.14 -13.79 -10.07
C SER A 108 -2.87 -13.57 -8.59
N LEU A 109 -1.77 -12.90 -8.27
CA LEU A 109 -1.42 -12.59 -6.88
C LEU A 109 -1.88 -11.18 -6.52
N GLN A 110 -2.25 -11.02 -5.24
CA GLN A 110 -2.70 -9.76 -4.69
C GLN A 110 -1.57 -9.10 -3.92
N ASP A 111 -1.33 -7.84 -4.23
CA ASP A 111 -0.54 -6.94 -3.43
C ASP A 111 -1.33 -6.56 -2.20
N SER A 112 -0.67 -6.53 -1.04
CA SER A 112 -1.30 -6.19 0.23
C SER A 112 -0.50 -5.11 0.96
N LEU A 113 -1.19 -4.10 1.47
CA LEU A 113 -0.62 -3.07 2.33
C LEU A 113 -1.49 -2.96 3.60
N GLN A 114 -0.86 -3.09 4.76
CA GLN A 114 -1.49 -2.89 6.05
C GLN A 114 -0.80 -1.73 6.76
N TYR A 115 -1.56 -0.71 7.13
CA TYR A 115 -1.06 0.44 7.87
C TYR A 115 -1.83 0.63 9.17
N THR A 116 -1.11 0.72 10.28
CA THR A 116 -1.64 1.04 11.60
C THR A 116 -0.87 2.21 12.19
N GLY A 117 -1.57 3.31 12.46
CA GLY A 117 -1.03 4.50 13.06
C GLY A 117 -1.88 5.01 14.22
N LYS A 118 -1.23 5.54 15.25
CA LYS A 118 -1.89 6.21 16.36
C LYS A 118 -1.17 7.52 16.66
N GLN A 119 -1.92 8.60 16.76
CA GLN A 119 -1.40 9.91 17.13
C GLN A 119 -2.20 10.48 18.30
N GLN A 120 -1.50 10.96 19.32
CA GLN A 120 -2.05 11.64 20.48
C GLN A 120 -1.43 13.03 20.56
N ASN A 121 -2.25 14.07 20.59
CA ASN A 121 -1.81 15.45 20.72
C ASN A 121 -2.54 16.10 21.90
N ILE A 122 -1.79 16.73 22.78
CA ILE A 122 -2.27 17.50 23.92
C ILE A 122 -1.82 18.93 23.70
N SER A 123 -2.75 19.87 23.76
CA SER A 123 -2.44 21.29 23.66
C SER A 123 -3.11 22.09 24.76
N GLY A 124 -2.45 23.16 25.17
CA GLY A 124 -3.00 24.11 26.14
C GLY A 124 -2.49 25.50 25.83
N GLN A 125 -3.37 26.49 26.01
CA GLN A 125 -3.04 27.89 25.83
C GLN A 125 -3.74 28.73 26.89
N ILE A 126 -3.03 29.70 27.43
CA ILE A 126 -3.53 30.65 28.41
C ILE A 126 -3.31 32.05 27.85
N THR A 127 -4.32 32.91 27.97
CA THR A 127 -4.29 34.34 27.61
C THR A 127 -4.52 35.17 28.86
N VAL A 128 -3.62 36.12 29.13
CA VAL A 128 -3.72 37.03 30.27
C VAL A 128 -3.67 38.47 29.77
N GLY A 129 -4.69 39.26 30.11
CA GLY A 129 -4.79 40.67 29.76
C GLY A 129 -6.14 41.27 30.14
N TYR A 130 -6.77 41.98 29.20
CA TYR A 130 -8.17 42.42 29.37
C TYR A 130 -9.06 41.19 29.26
N GLY A 131 -9.40 40.60 30.42
CA GLY A 131 -9.98 39.27 30.54
C GLY A 131 -8.94 38.15 30.67
N VAL A 132 -9.30 37.06 31.36
CA VAL A 132 -8.49 35.84 31.46
C VAL A 132 -9.22 34.74 30.73
N SER A 133 -8.55 34.10 29.78
CA SER A 133 -9.09 32.95 29.06
C SER A 133 -8.06 31.84 28.95
N GLY A 134 -8.53 30.59 28.96
CA GLY A 134 -7.69 29.42 28.84
C GLY A 134 -8.40 28.36 28.03
N SER A 135 -7.65 27.65 27.19
CA SER A 135 -8.13 26.52 26.42
C SER A 135 -7.18 25.34 26.60
N ALA A 136 -7.74 24.15 26.71
CA ALA A 136 -7.01 22.91 26.71
C ALA A 136 -7.73 21.93 25.79
N SER A 137 -6.97 21.28 24.92
CA SER A 137 -7.49 20.37 23.92
C SER A 137 -6.71 19.07 23.95
N TYR A 138 -7.45 17.96 23.98
CA TYR A 138 -6.90 16.62 23.84
C TYR A 138 -7.47 16.02 22.55
N ASN A 139 -6.59 15.59 21.66
CA ASN A 139 -6.97 14.94 20.41
C ASN A 139 -6.25 13.60 20.27
N GLN A 140 -7.01 12.57 19.91
CA GLN A 140 -6.46 11.26 19.57
C GLN A 140 -7.02 10.81 18.22
N SER A 141 -6.11 10.49 17.31
CA SER A 141 -6.44 9.93 16.00
C SER A 141 -5.87 8.52 15.91
N LYS A 142 -6.68 7.58 15.41
CA LYS A 142 -6.26 6.24 15.03
C LYS A 142 -6.49 6.12 13.53
N MET A 143 -5.52 5.56 12.82
CA MET A 143 -5.61 5.29 11.40
C MET A 143 -5.29 3.82 11.19
N ASN A 144 -6.24 3.10 10.63
CA ASN A 144 -6.04 1.75 10.14
C ASN A 144 -6.41 1.77 8.66
N ALA A 145 -5.52 1.30 7.80
CA ALA A 145 -5.78 1.19 6.38
C ALA A 145 -5.30 -0.18 5.92
N ASP A 146 -6.23 -0.95 5.37
CA ASP A 146 -5.97 -2.26 4.79
C ASP A 146 -6.27 -2.16 3.29
N TYR A 147 -5.32 -2.58 2.47
CA TYR A 147 -5.41 -2.57 1.02
C TYR A 147 -5.00 -3.92 0.49
N ALA A 148 -5.82 -4.48 -0.41
CA ALA A 148 -5.53 -5.70 -1.14
C ALA A 148 -5.99 -5.50 -2.59
N SER A 149 -5.10 -5.64 -3.56
CA SER A 149 -5.42 -5.45 -4.98
C SER A 149 -4.56 -6.34 -5.86
N VAL A 150 -5.12 -6.82 -6.97
CA VAL A 150 -4.35 -7.46 -8.03
C VAL A 150 -3.87 -6.38 -8.99
N GLN A 151 -2.57 -6.07 -9.00
CA GLN A 151 -2.02 -5.08 -9.94
C GLN A 151 -1.88 -5.63 -11.35
N GLU A 152 -1.49 -6.89 -11.50
CA GLU A 152 -1.38 -7.54 -12.81
C GLU A 152 -1.98 -8.94 -12.78
N GLN A 153 -2.89 -9.21 -13.73
CA GLN A 153 -3.51 -10.51 -13.87
C GLN A 153 -2.55 -11.50 -14.53
N SER A 154 -2.46 -12.70 -13.96
CA SER A 154 -1.79 -13.83 -14.58
C SER A 154 -2.64 -14.42 -15.70
N GLY A 155 -1.99 -14.84 -16.79
CA GLY A 155 -2.73 -15.28 -17.97
C GLY A 155 -1.87 -15.66 -19.17
N LEU A 156 -2.53 -16.34 -20.10
CA LEU A 156 -2.04 -16.59 -21.45
C LEU A 156 -2.71 -15.57 -22.37
N PHE A 157 -1.93 -14.82 -23.14
CA PHE A 157 -2.45 -13.82 -24.08
C PHE A 157 -1.94 -14.12 -25.49
N ALA A 158 -2.84 -14.66 -26.32
CA ALA A 158 -2.59 -14.86 -27.73
C ALA A 158 -2.98 -13.63 -28.56
N GLY A 159 -2.17 -13.29 -29.56
CA GLY A 159 -2.48 -12.29 -30.57
C GLY A 159 -3.28 -12.87 -31.73
N ASP A 160 -3.05 -12.35 -32.94
CA ASP A 160 -3.79 -12.71 -34.16
C ASP A 160 -3.70 -14.20 -34.55
N GLY A 161 -2.68 -14.91 -34.06
CA GLY A 161 -2.51 -16.34 -34.26
C GLY A 161 -3.42 -17.21 -33.38
N GLY A 162 -4.06 -16.63 -32.36
CA GLY A 162 -5.02 -17.31 -31.49
C GLY A 162 -4.43 -18.40 -30.61
N TYR A 163 -5.32 -19.14 -29.93
CA TYR A 163 -4.98 -20.33 -29.15
C TYR A 163 -5.10 -21.57 -30.05
N GLN A 164 -4.11 -22.46 -29.98
CA GLN A 164 -3.92 -23.59 -30.90
C GLN A 164 -3.70 -24.89 -30.15
#